data_AF-A0A1W9GR81-F1
#
_entry.id   AF-A0A1W9GR81-F1
#
_cell.length_a   1.000
_cell.length_b   1.000
_cell.length_c   1.000
_cell.angle_alpha   90.00
_cell.angle_beta   90.00
_cell.angle_gamma   90.00
#
_symmetry.space_group_name_H-M   'P 1'
#
loop_
_entity.id
_entity.type
_entity.pdbx_description
1 polymer ?
#
loop_
_entity_poly.entity_id
_entity_poly.type
_entity_poly.pdbx_seq_one_letter_code
_entity_poly.pdbx_strand_id
1 'polypeptide(L)'
;MNLFRLVGYTLLVAVLTAPAVHADDPCLGDDEKKAAMAESAALQKAEQAGQLAALFVAYMKVVANECIDRYDKNAMGNAKANLSKLGRDLAKASEAKGALYSGEPVRADGQTSAFRYYEAIGDYHEANRVLLKAVQANPEDLRLFETAWNIDNGRNGPAEHNGSKQPFNSPPAFRQELAKVATATADRLMKAEEQDAHGLTGNIGNLSKATTQSLEKLGRAALWMKYLPGGDRPAKDRAEQRGDTILKRPDPTFTQGHAMRYYEFSGSPKAKDMAAQIKKKADASQRAMEKAGEGVKGMFSQKSEAEQKQFDKKKADLEKELGF
;
A
#
# COMPACT_ATOMS: atom_id res chain seq x y z
N MET A 1 -97.81 -39.37 -21.31
CA MET A 1 -97.21 -39.72 -22.61
C MET A 1 -96.02 -38.80 -22.85
N ASN A 2 -94.80 -39.34 -22.70
CA ASN A 2 -93.70 -39.36 -23.69
C ASN A 2 -93.47 -38.09 -24.54
N LEU A 3 -92.26 -37.58 -24.83
CA LEU A 3 -90.87 -38.03 -24.64
C LEU A 3 -89.98 -36.87 -25.23
N PHE A 4 -88.81 -36.59 -24.62
CA PHE A 4 -87.51 -36.21 -25.27
C PHE A 4 -87.38 -34.81 -25.91
N ARG A 5 -86.23 -34.11 -26.02
CA ARG A 5 -84.76 -34.19 -25.74
C ARG A 5 -84.27 -32.72 -25.99
N LEU A 6 -83.22 -32.13 -25.40
CA LEU A 6 -81.81 -32.30 -25.76
C LEU A 6 -80.94 -31.30 -24.95
N VAL A 7 -79.89 -31.83 -24.30
CA VAL A 7 -78.48 -31.38 -24.33
C VAL A 7 -78.19 -29.87 -24.21
N GLY A 8 -77.64 -29.48 -23.06
CA GLY A 8 -76.82 -28.29 -22.87
C GLY A 8 -75.56 -28.64 -22.10
N TYR A 9 -74.42 -28.69 -22.79
CA TYR A 9 -73.08 -28.90 -22.23
C TYR A 9 -72.76 -27.86 -21.16
N THR A 10 -72.58 -28.28 -19.91
CA THR A 10 -71.98 -27.44 -18.87
C THR A 10 -70.46 -27.62 -18.92
N LEU A 11 -69.77 -26.64 -19.50
CA LEU A 11 -68.32 -26.53 -19.46
C LEU A 11 -67.92 -26.19 -18.02
N LEU A 12 -67.33 -27.15 -17.30
CA LEU A 12 -66.67 -26.91 -16.00
C LEU A 12 -65.41 -26.09 -16.25
N VAL A 13 -65.51 -24.77 -16.14
CA VAL A 13 -64.33 -23.90 -16.01
C VAL A 13 -63.86 -24.02 -14.56
N ALA A 14 -62.93 -24.95 -14.32
CA ALA A 14 -62.11 -24.92 -13.12
C ALA A 14 -61.22 -23.68 -13.19
N VAL A 15 -61.63 -22.60 -12.52
CA VAL A 15 -60.74 -21.48 -12.22
C VAL A 15 -59.71 -22.02 -11.23
N LEU A 16 -58.57 -22.46 -11.76
CA LEU A 16 -57.33 -22.59 -10.99
C LEU A 16 -56.99 -21.19 -10.49
N THR A 17 -57.41 -20.87 -9.28
CA THR A 17 -56.78 -19.81 -8.50
C THR A 17 -55.36 -20.26 -8.22
N ALA A 18 -54.43 -19.94 -9.13
CA ALA A 18 -53.03 -19.95 -8.80
C ALA A 18 -52.87 -19.08 -7.55
N PRO A 19 -52.18 -19.55 -6.49
CA PRO A 19 -51.83 -18.67 -5.39
C PRO A 19 -51.03 -17.53 -6.01
N ALA A 20 -51.48 -16.30 -5.77
CA ALA A 20 -50.68 -15.12 -6.05
C ALA A 20 -49.34 -15.34 -5.35
N VAL A 21 -48.31 -15.60 -6.14
CA VAL A 21 -46.93 -15.60 -5.68
C VAL A 21 -46.67 -14.14 -5.31
N HIS A 22 -46.89 -13.82 -4.03
CA HIS A 22 -46.36 -12.59 -3.45
C HIS A 22 -44.85 -12.67 -3.67
N ALA A 23 -44.31 -11.77 -4.48
CA ALA A 23 -42.88 -11.54 -4.53
C ALA A 23 -42.37 -11.47 -3.09
N ASP A 24 -41.40 -12.35 -2.76
CA ASP A 24 -40.89 -12.59 -1.42
C ASP A 24 -40.52 -11.26 -0.74
N ASP A 25 -41.41 -10.73 0.10
CA ASP A 25 -41.07 -9.66 1.01
C ASP A 25 -40.14 -10.27 2.06
N PRO A 26 -38.84 -9.92 2.04
CA PRO A 26 -37.82 -10.61 2.81
C PRO A 26 -38.07 -10.46 4.33
N CYS A 27 -38.94 -9.54 4.73
CA CYS A 27 -39.25 -9.30 6.12
C CYS A 27 -40.45 -10.09 6.63
N LEU A 28 -41.04 -11.02 5.87
CA LEU A 28 -42.23 -11.78 6.31
C LEU A 28 -41.94 -13.05 7.12
N GLY A 29 -40.68 -13.49 7.21
CA GLY A 29 -40.33 -14.70 7.97
C GLY A 29 -40.30 -14.47 9.49
N ASP A 30 -40.55 -15.55 10.23
CA ASP A 30 -40.54 -15.54 11.70
C ASP A 30 -39.14 -15.26 12.27
N ASP A 31 -38.09 -15.67 11.55
CA ASP A 31 -36.71 -15.45 11.95
C ASP A 31 -36.32 -13.96 11.83
N GLU A 32 -36.74 -13.28 10.76
CA GLU A 32 -36.52 -11.85 10.56
C GLU A 32 -37.28 -11.03 11.60
N LYS A 33 -38.53 -11.42 11.89
CA LYS A 33 -39.31 -10.83 12.98
C LYS A 33 -38.59 -10.99 14.31
N LYS A 34 -38.12 -12.20 14.63
CA LYS A 34 -37.42 -12.47 15.89
C LYS A 34 -36.11 -11.67 16.00
N ALA A 35 -35.36 -11.56 14.90
CA ALA A 35 -34.13 -10.78 14.84
C ALA A 35 -34.41 -9.28 15.04
N ALA A 36 -35.38 -8.70 14.32
CA ALA A 36 -35.78 -7.30 14.45
C ALA A 36 -36.24 -6.94 15.88
N MET A 37 -37.04 -7.82 16.50
CA MET A 37 -37.49 -7.64 17.88
C MET A 37 -36.34 -7.76 18.90
N ALA A 38 -35.38 -8.66 18.65
CA ALA A 38 -34.20 -8.80 19.50
C ALA A 38 -33.31 -7.55 19.46
N GLU A 39 -33.12 -6.95 18.29
CA GLU A 39 -32.38 -5.69 18.13
C GLU A 39 -33.10 -4.50 18.78
N SER A 40 -34.43 -4.44 18.66
CA SER A 40 -35.24 -3.41 19.33
C SER A 40 -35.16 -3.54 20.86
N ALA A 41 -35.21 -4.77 21.38
CA ALA A 41 -35.01 -5.03 22.80
C ALA A 41 -33.57 -4.70 23.27
N ALA A 42 -32.56 -4.95 22.42
CA ALA A 42 -31.18 -4.57 22.72
C ALA A 42 -31.02 -3.05 22.74
N LEU A 43 -31.71 -2.32 21.88
CA LEU A 43 -31.74 -0.86 21.90
C LEU A 43 -32.30 -0.33 23.23
N GLN A 44 -33.47 -0.83 23.65
CA GLN A 44 -34.07 -0.42 24.93
C GLN A 44 -33.13 -0.65 26.12
N LYS A 45 -32.41 -1.78 26.14
CA LYS A 45 -31.40 -2.05 27.17
C LYS A 45 -30.23 -1.06 27.11
N ALA A 46 -29.77 -0.71 25.92
CA ALA A 46 -28.68 0.25 25.75
C ALA A 46 -29.08 1.66 26.19
N GLU A 47 -30.33 2.07 25.97
CA GLU A 47 -30.88 3.35 26.43
C GLU A 47 -30.90 3.42 27.97
N GLN A 48 -31.28 2.33 28.63
CA GLN A 48 -31.30 2.24 30.09
C GLN A 48 -29.90 2.21 30.71
N ALA A 49 -28.93 1.61 30.02
CA ALA A 49 -27.56 1.48 30.52
C ALA A 49 -26.78 2.81 30.56
N GLY A 50 -27.21 3.83 29.80
CA GLY A 50 -26.55 5.14 29.74
C GLY A 50 -25.16 5.13 29.09
N GLN A 51 -24.72 4.01 28.52
CA GLN A 51 -23.43 3.88 27.85
C GLN A 51 -23.52 4.38 26.41
N LEU A 52 -23.11 5.64 26.19
CA LEU A 52 -23.28 6.34 24.91
C LEU A 52 -22.71 5.59 23.69
N ALA A 53 -21.54 4.95 23.81
CA ALA A 53 -20.95 4.19 22.70
C ALA A 53 -21.73 2.91 22.38
N ALA A 54 -22.19 2.18 23.39
CA ALA A 54 -23.04 1.01 23.21
C ALA A 54 -24.41 1.38 22.62
N LEU A 55 -24.98 2.51 23.06
CA LEU A 55 -26.20 3.07 22.49
C LEU A 55 -26.02 3.45 21.02
N PHE A 56 -24.91 4.06 20.66
CA PHE A 56 -24.59 4.37 19.27
C PHE A 56 -24.53 3.12 18.39
N VAL A 57 -23.86 2.06 18.86
CA VAL A 57 -23.81 0.77 18.14
C VAL A 57 -25.20 0.13 18.02
N ALA A 58 -26.04 0.24 19.06
CA ALA A 58 -27.42 -0.25 19.00
C ALA A 58 -28.24 0.52 17.96
N TYR A 59 -28.13 1.85 17.92
CA TYR A 59 -28.78 2.66 16.89
C TYR A 59 -28.31 2.30 15.48
N MET A 60 -27.00 2.08 15.28
CA MET A 60 -26.48 1.64 13.98
C MET A 60 -27.09 0.32 13.52
N LYS A 61 -27.18 -0.68 14.40
CA LYS A 61 -27.79 -1.98 14.09
C LYS A 61 -29.25 -1.81 13.70
N VAL A 62 -29.99 -1.01 14.47
CA VAL A 62 -31.40 -0.74 14.18
C VAL A 62 -31.59 -0.08 12.82
N VAL A 63 -30.78 0.92 12.49
CA VAL A 63 -30.86 1.61 11.19
C VAL A 63 -30.44 0.73 10.02
N ALA A 64 -29.51 -0.20 10.23
CA ALA A 64 -29.05 -1.14 9.21
C ALA A 64 -30.04 -2.30 8.95
N ASN A 65 -30.99 -2.55 9.86
CA ASN A 65 -31.98 -3.60 9.70
C ASN A 65 -33.24 -3.08 8.99
N GLU A 66 -33.40 -3.51 7.74
CA GLU A 66 -34.49 -3.07 6.87
C GLU A 66 -35.88 -3.52 7.37
N CYS A 67 -35.94 -4.58 8.19
CA CYS A 67 -37.20 -5.14 8.68
C CYS A 67 -37.72 -4.48 9.96
N ILE A 68 -36.90 -3.71 10.69
CA ILE A 68 -37.35 -3.09 11.95
C ILE A 68 -38.46 -2.08 11.72
N ASP A 69 -38.48 -1.35 10.60
CA ASP A 69 -39.56 -0.37 10.35
C ASP A 69 -40.95 -1.04 10.35
N ARG A 70 -41.03 -2.31 9.95
CA ARG A 70 -42.25 -3.12 9.97
C ARG A 70 -42.64 -3.57 11.37
N TYR A 71 -41.67 -3.96 12.20
CA TYR A 71 -41.91 -4.63 13.48
C TYR A 71 -41.84 -3.71 14.71
N ASP A 72 -40.99 -2.69 14.66
CA ASP A 72 -40.85 -1.65 15.69
C ASP A 72 -40.46 -0.30 15.04
N LYS A 73 -41.45 0.34 14.45
CA LYS A 73 -41.30 1.66 13.81
C LYS A 73 -40.80 2.74 14.76
N ASN A 74 -41.10 2.61 16.06
CA ASN A 74 -40.67 3.59 17.07
C ASN A 74 -39.16 3.45 17.32
N ALA A 75 -38.64 2.23 17.45
CA ALA A 75 -37.20 1.99 17.54
C ALA A 75 -36.46 2.54 16.31
N MET A 76 -36.95 2.25 15.10
CA MET A 76 -36.39 2.79 13.85
C MET A 76 -36.39 4.33 13.83
N GLY A 77 -37.53 4.95 14.12
CA GLY A 77 -37.67 6.41 14.14
C GLY A 77 -36.75 7.08 15.16
N ASN A 78 -36.66 6.52 16.37
CA ASN A 78 -35.80 7.03 17.43
C ASN A 78 -34.32 6.90 17.07
N ALA A 79 -33.90 5.77 16.50
CA ALA A 79 -32.54 5.56 16.05
C ALA A 79 -32.14 6.55 14.95
N LYS A 80 -32.97 6.71 13.91
CA LYS A 80 -32.73 7.68 12.82
C LYS A 80 -32.64 9.13 13.32
N ALA A 81 -33.47 9.50 14.29
CA ALA A 81 -33.49 10.87 14.83
C ALA A 81 -32.23 11.20 15.65
N ASN A 82 -31.68 10.24 16.38
CA ASN A 82 -30.62 10.50 17.36
C ASN A 82 -29.22 10.06 16.91
N LEU A 83 -29.10 9.12 15.98
CA LEU A 83 -27.82 8.51 15.57
C LEU A 83 -26.78 9.57 15.18
N SER A 84 -27.15 10.50 14.29
CA SER A 84 -26.23 11.52 13.78
C SER A 84 -25.72 12.46 14.88
N LYS A 85 -26.60 12.89 15.79
CA LYS A 85 -26.20 13.78 16.90
C LYS A 85 -25.25 13.08 17.85
N LEU A 86 -25.63 11.86 18.30
CA LEU A 86 -24.81 11.07 19.21
C LEU A 86 -23.44 10.75 18.60
N GLY A 87 -23.40 10.37 17.32
CA GLY A 87 -22.15 10.13 16.60
C GLY A 87 -21.25 11.35 16.56
N ARG A 88 -21.78 12.55 16.29
CA ARG A 88 -21.00 13.80 16.31
C ARG A 88 -20.44 14.12 17.70
N ASP A 89 -21.23 13.91 18.76
CA ASP A 89 -20.79 14.18 20.12
C ASP A 89 -19.66 13.22 20.56
N LEU A 90 -19.80 11.93 20.23
CA LEU A 90 -18.76 10.92 20.45
C LEU A 90 -17.49 11.19 19.62
N ALA A 91 -17.65 11.64 18.37
CA ALA A 91 -16.53 12.02 17.51
C ALA A 91 -15.75 13.20 18.11
N LYS A 92 -16.44 14.27 18.53
CA LYS A 92 -15.83 15.43 19.19
C LYS A 92 -15.11 15.05 20.47
N ALA A 93 -15.71 14.19 21.30
CA ALA A 93 -15.09 13.70 22.52
C ALA A 93 -13.81 12.90 22.24
N SER A 94 -13.81 12.10 21.17
CA SER A 94 -12.63 11.34 20.72
C SER A 94 -11.53 12.26 20.16
N GLU A 95 -11.92 13.26 19.37
CA GLU A 95 -11.00 14.27 18.83
C GLU A 95 -10.34 15.08 19.95
N ALA A 96 -11.10 15.48 20.98
CA ALA A 96 -10.59 16.19 22.14
C ALA A 96 -9.55 15.37 22.93
N LYS A 97 -9.64 14.04 22.90
CA LYS A 97 -8.65 13.12 23.48
C LYS A 97 -7.44 12.86 22.56
N GLY A 98 -7.40 13.46 21.37
CA GLY A 98 -6.35 13.23 20.38
C GLY A 98 -6.51 11.93 19.59
N ALA A 99 -7.60 11.18 19.77
CA ALA A 99 -7.88 9.95 19.03
C ALA A 99 -8.45 10.30 17.64
N LEU A 100 -7.62 10.84 16.76
CA LEU A 100 -8.04 11.37 15.45
C LEU A 100 -8.40 10.27 14.47
N TYR A 101 -7.52 9.27 14.30
CA TYR A 101 -7.67 8.22 13.29
C TYR A 101 -7.39 6.83 13.86
N SER A 102 -8.17 5.85 13.38
CA SER A 102 -7.93 4.41 13.56
C SER A 102 -8.51 3.66 12.37
N GLY A 103 -7.90 2.52 12.02
CA GLY A 103 -8.42 1.55 11.05
C GLY A 103 -9.65 0.78 11.55
N GLU A 104 -9.80 0.68 12.87
CA GLU A 104 -10.76 -0.20 13.53
C GLU A 104 -12.20 0.34 13.47
N PRO A 105 -13.22 -0.52 13.31
CA PRO A 105 -14.61 -0.10 13.33
C PRO A 105 -15.04 0.43 14.70
N VAL A 106 -16.22 1.06 14.76
CA VAL A 106 -16.82 1.50 16.01
C VAL A 106 -17.20 0.28 16.86
N ARG A 107 -16.80 0.29 18.13
CA ARG A 107 -17.05 -0.78 19.11
C ARG A 107 -17.87 -0.24 20.28
N ALA A 108 -18.60 -1.13 20.95
CA ALA A 108 -19.46 -0.78 22.08
C ALA A 108 -18.69 -0.31 23.32
N ASP A 109 -17.38 -0.63 23.41
CA ASP A 109 -16.48 -0.19 24.48
C ASP A 109 -16.09 1.30 24.39
N GLY A 110 -16.45 1.97 23.29
CA GLY A 110 -16.11 3.39 23.05
C GLY A 110 -14.64 3.65 22.72
N GLN A 111 -13.81 2.63 22.58
CA GLN A 111 -12.42 2.77 22.17
C GLN A 111 -12.33 2.82 20.65
N THR A 112 -12.60 3.99 20.09
CA THR A 112 -12.46 4.27 18.66
C THR A 112 -12.00 5.71 18.41
N SER A 113 -11.87 6.07 17.14
CA SER A 113 -11.38 7.38 16.70
C SER A 113 -12.52 8.30 16.27
N ALA A 114 -12.25 9.61 16.31
CA ALA A 114 -13.16 10.62 15.79
C ALA A 114 -13.53 10.37 14.32
N PHE A 115 -12.54 10.01 13.49
CA PHE A 115 -12.75 9.62 12.09
C PHE A 115 -13.84 8.54 11.96
N ARG A 116 -13.80 7.48 12.78
CA ARG A 116 -14.71 6.33 12.68
C ARG A 116 -16.15 6.67 13.06
N TYR A 117 -16.35 7.55 14.04
CA TYR A 117 -17.69 8.04 14.36
C TYR A 117 -18.27 8.87 13.23
N TYR A 118 -17.49 9.78 12.63
CA TYR A 118 -17.94 10.56 11.47
C TYR A 118 -18.22 9.69 10.25
N GLU A 119 -17.38 8.69 9.96
CA GLU A 119 -17.64 7.71 8.89
C GLU A 119 -18.94 6.94 9.11
N ALA A 120 -19.17 6.45 10.34
CA ALA A 120 -20.33 5.62 10.66
C ALA A 120 -21.67 6.36 10.48
N ILE A 121 -21.68 7.68 10.65
CA ILE A 121 -22.88 8.51 10.42
C ILE A 121 -22.92 9.15 9.02
N GLY A 122 -21.96 8.83 8.14
CA GLY A 122 -21.89 9.37 6.78
C GLY A 122 -21.50 10.85 6.70
N ASP A 123 -20.92 11.42 7.77
CA ASP A 123 -20.46 12.81 7.79
C ASP A 123 -19.03 12.93 7.23
N TYR A 124 -18.89 12.61 5.95
CA TYR A 124 -17.59 12.50 5.29
C TYR A 124 -16.80 13.82 5.27
N HIS A 125 -17.47 14.96 5.35
CA HIS A 125 -16.79 16.26 5.46
C HIS A 125 -15.98 16.38 6.75
N GLU A 126 -16.60 16.06 7.90
CA GLU A 126 -15.90 16.06 9.18
C GLU A 126 -14.90 14.90 9.29
N ALA A 127 -15.22 13.72 8.73
CA ALA A 127 -14.28 12.61 8.66
C ALA A 127 -13.01 13.01 7.91
N ASN A 128 -13.15 13.68 6.76
CA ASN A 128 -12.03 14.20 5.97
C ASN A 128 -11.23 15.26 6.74
N ARG A 129 -11.91 16.18 7.44
CA ARG A 129 -11.23 17.21 8.26
C ARG A 129 -10.35 16.55 9.33
N VAL A 130 -10.88 15.59 10.08
CA VAL A 130 -10.15 14.92 11.15
C VAL A 130 -9.02 14.04 10.59
N LEU A 131 -9.25 13.35 9.47
CA LEU A 131 -8.22 12.55 8.82
C LEU A 131 -7.06 13.43 8.32
N LEU A 132 -7.37 14.59 7.72
CA LEU A 132 -6.34 15.56 7.32
C LEU A 132 -5.55 16.05 8.53
N LYS A 133 -6.23 16.35 9.64
CA LYS A 133 -5.59 16.74 10.90
C LYS A 133 -4.65 15.65 11.41
N ALA A 134 -5.03 14.36 11.29
CA ALA A 134 -4.17 13.24 11.66
C ALA A 134 -2.92 13.14 10.76
N VAL A 135 -3.10 13.30 9.45
CA VAL A 135 -2.00 13.35 8.48
C VAL A 135 -1.04 14.50 8.78
N GLN A 136 -1.56 15.69 9.06
CA GLN A 136 -0.75 16.87 9.38
C GLN A 136 -0.01 16.75 10.72
N ALA A 137 -0.56 16.03 11.69
CA ALA A 137 0.12 15.74 12.95
C ALA A 137 1.30 14.78 12.77
N ASN A 138 1.20 13.84 11.83
CA ASN A 138 2.24 12.86 11.52
C ASN A 138 2.58 12.86 10.01
N PRO A 139 3.22 13.92 9.49
CA PRO A 139 3.41 14.12 8.04
C PRO A 139 4.39 13.14 7.39
N GLU A 140 5.06 12.30 8.20
CA GLU A 140 5.97 11.25 7.75
C GLU A 140 5.31 9.87 7.64
N ASP A 141 4.09 9.71 8.16
CA ASP A 141 3.34 8.46 8.06
C ASP A 141 2.72 8.34 6.67
N LEU A 142 3.49 7.75 5.76
CA LEU A 142 3.05 7.50 4.38
C LEU A 142 1.81 6.61 4.32
N ARG A 143 1.63 5.67 5.26
CA ARG A 143 0.46 4.76 5.24
C ARG A 143 -0.82 5.51 5.59
N LEU A 144 -0.74 6.39 6.59
CA LEU A 144 -1.85 7.26 6.95
C LEU A 144 -2.18 8.21 5.79
N PHE A 145 -1.16 8.79 5.15
CA PHE A 145 -1.33 9.62 3.97
C PHE A 145 -2.00 8.86 2.81
N GLU A 146 -1.53 7.66 2.48
CA GLU A 146 -2.10 6.79 1.44
C GLU A 146 -3.56 6.46 1.72
N THR A 147 -3.90 6.24 3.00
CA THR A 147 -5.29 6.03 3.41
C THR A 147 -6.12 7.27 3.14
N ALA A 148 -5.63 8.46 3.49
CA ALA A 148 -6.30 9.73 3.20
C ALA A 148 -6.42 10.01 1.69
N TRP A 149 -5.40 9.66 0.92
CA TRP A 149 -5.41 9.83 -0.53
C TRP A 149 -6.42 8.90 -1.22
N ASN A 150 -6.64 7.70 -0.68
CA ASN A 150 -7.55 6.73 -1.27
C ASN A 150 -8.92 6.68 -0.58
N ILE A 151 -9.23 7.65 0.28
CA ILE A 151 -10.37 7.60 1.20
C ILE A 151 -11.74 7.56 0.51
N ASP A 152 -11.81 8.03 -0.73
CA ASP A 152 -13.05 8.02 -1.52
C ASP A 152 -13.38 6.62 -2.05
N ASN A 153 -12.39 5.71 -2.10
CA ASN A 153 -12.60 4.35 -2.59
C ASN A 153 -13.57 3.61 -1.67
N GLY A 154 -14.75 3.27 -2.20
CA GLY A 154 -15.79 2.56 -1.45
C GLY A 154 -16.72 3.47 -0.65
N ARG A 155 -16.54 4.79 -0.68
CA ARG A 155 -17.53 5.72 -0.14
C ARG A 155 -18.59 6.02 -1.18
N ASN A 156 -19.83 6.00 -0.72
CA ASN A 156 -21.01 6.33 -1.49
C ASN A 156 -21.64 7.58 -0.91
N GLY A 157 -22.00 8.52 -1.77
CA GLY A 157 -22.81 9.68 -1.44
C GLY A 157 -24.22 9.31 -0.99
N PRO A 158 -25.04 10.32 -0.64
CA PRO A 158 -26.43 10.10 -0.30
C PRO A 158 -27.17 9.40 -1.44
N ALA A 159 -28.16 8.57 -1.09
CA ALA A 159 -29.00 7.92 -2.09
C ALA A 159 -29.82 8.97 -2.86
N GLU A 160 -29.83 8.85 -4.17
CA GLU A 160 -30.70 9.61 -5.06
C GLU A 160 -32.15 9.14 -4.92
N HIS A 161 -33.10 9.89 -5.49
CA HIS A 161 -34.53 9.58 -5.45
C HIS A 161 -34.88 8.21 -6.07
N ASN A 162 -34.03 7.69 -6.95
CA ASN A 162 -34.18 6.37 -7.57
C ASN A 162 -33.52 5.23 -6.74
N GLY A 163 -32.98 5.53 -5.56
CA GLY A 163 -32.27 4.58 -4.71
C GLY A 163 -30.80 4.31 -5.10
N SER A 164 -30.33 4.84 -6.23
CA SER A 164 -28.92 4.74 -6.62
C SER A 164 -28.03 5.62 -5.74
N LYS A 165 -26.80 5.18 -5.48
CA LYS A 165 -25.81 5.97 -4.73
C LYS A 165 -24.64 6.30 -5.64
N GLN A 166 -24.35 7.59 -5.80
CA GLN A 166 -23.16 8.04 -6.53
C GLN A 166 -21.91 7.79 -5.69
N PRO A 167 -20.75 7.50 -6.31
CA PRO A 167 -19.47 7.51 -5.61
C PRO A 167 -19.25 8.87 -4.95
N PHE A 168 -18.82 8.86 -3.69
CA PHE A 168 -18.46 10.09 -3.00
C PHE A 168 -17.10 10.59 -3.50
N ASN A 169 -17.02 11.88 -3.80
CA ASN A 169 -15.76 12.54 -4.13
C ASN A 169 -15.44 13.59 -3.06
N SER A 170 -14.27 13.47 -2.45
CA SER A 170 -13.80 14.45 -1.47
C SER A 170 -13.67 15.84 -2.11
N PRO A 171 -13.93 16.92 -1.34
CA PRO A 171 -13.83 18.29 -1.85
C PRO A 171 -12.43 18.61 -2.41
N PRO A 172 -12.33 19.46 -3.46
CA PRO A 172 -11.03 19.85 -4.02
C PRO A 172 -10.05 20.42 -2.99
N ALA A 173 -10.56 21.17 -2.00
CA ALA A 173 -9.75 21.72 -0.91
C ALA A 173 -9.04 20.63 -0.09
N PHE A 174 -9.71 19.51 0.21
CA PHE A 174 -9.10 18.38 0.92
C PHE A 174 -7.95 17.77 0.11
N ARG A 175 -8.15 17.60 -1.21
CA ARG A 175 -7.13 17.08 -2.13
C ARG A 175 -5.93 18.02 -2.23
N GLN A 176 -6.16 19.32 -2.27
CA GLN A 176 -5.10 20.33 -2.29
C GLN A 176 -4.27 20.30 -1.01
N GLU A 177 -4.90 20.16 0.16
CA GLU A 177 -4.16 20.06 1.44
C GLU A 177 -3.32 18.78 1.52
N LEU A 178 -3.82 17.63 1.03
CA LEU A 178 -3.00 16.43 0.93
C LEU A 178 -1.81 16.64 -0.03
N ALA A 179 -2.04 17.26 -1.20
CA ALA A 179 -0.95 17.56 -2.13
C ALA A 179 0.11 18.49 -1.51
N LYS A 180 -0.29 19.45 -0.66
CA LYS A 180 0.65 20.29 0.10
C LYS A 180 1.49 19.48 1.07
N VAL A 181 0.88 18.54 1.81
CA VAL A 181 1.63 17.63 2.71
C VAL A 181 2.65 16.82 1.92
N ALA A 182 2.23 16.18 0.82
CA ALA A 182 3.15 15.40 -0.02
C ALA A 182 4.30 16.25 -0.57
N THR A 183 4.01 17.48 -1.02
CA THR A 183 5.03 18.42 -1.52
C THR A 183 6.01 18.79 -0.41
N ALA A 184 5.52 19.23 0.75
CA ALA A 184 6.36 19.64 1.86
C ALA A 184 7.25 18.50 2.37
N THR A 185 6.70 17.28 2.49
CA THR A 185 7.45 16.10 2.92
C THR A 185 8.50 15.69 1.88
N ALA A 186 8.14 15.64 0.60
CA ALA A 186 9.08 15.35 -0.48
C ALA A 186 10.23 16.37 -0.53
N ASP A 187 9.91 17.67 -0.47
CA ASP A 187 10.91 18.75 -0.46
C ASP A 187 11.84 18.66 0.74
N ARG A 188 11.31 18.34 1.92
CA ARG A 188 12.10 18.16 3.14
C ARG A 188 13.08 16.99 2.99
N LEU A 189 12.63 15.87 2.43
CA LEU A 189 13.47 14.70 2.17
C LEU A 189 14.55 15.00 1.12
N MET A 190 14.20 15.71 0.05
CA MET A 190 15.15 16.13 -0.99
C MET A 190 16.20 17.11 -0.45
N LYS A 191 15.83 18.02 0.45
CA LYS A 191 16.78 18.92 1.12
C LYS A 191 17.70 18.18 2.09
N ALA A 192 17.16 17.25 2.87
CA ALA A 192 17.95 16.42 3.77
C ALA A 192 18.91 15.50 2.99
N GLU A 193 18.48 15.00 1.83
CA GLU A 193 19.34 14.23 0.92
C GLU A 193 20.53 15.04 0.44
N GLU A 194 20.32 16.31 0.07
CA GLU A 194 21.41 17.17 -0.40
C GLU A 194 22.52 17.27 0.64
N GLN A 195 22.17 17.34 1.94
CA GLN A 195 23.14 17.37 3.03
C GLN A 195 23.98 16.09 3.09
N ASP A 196 23.36 14.91 2.95
CA ASP A 196 24.09 13.64 2.90
C ASP A 196 24.95 13.52 1.64
N ALA A 197 24.47 14.06 0.52
CA ALA A 197 25.18 14.01 -0.76
C ALA A 197 26.52 14.74 -0.75
N HIS A 198 26.74 15.69 0.17
CA HIS A 198 28.05 16.32 0.36
C HIS A 198 29.15 15.30 0.72
N GLY A 199 28.77 14.19 1.37
CA GLY A 199 29.71 13.10 1.68
C GLY A 199 30.18 12.31 0.46
N LEU A 200 29.52 12.43 -0.70
CA LEU A 200 29.88 11.71 -1.93
C LEU A 200 31.20 12.19 -2.55
N THR A 201 31.65 13.40 -2.21
CA THR A 201 32.95 13.94 -2.62
C THR A 201 34.02 13.80 -1.51
N GLY A 202 33.64 13.30 -0.33
CA GLY A 202 34.53 13.09 0.82
C GLY A 202 35.47 11.88 0.69
N ASN A 203 36.09 11.44 1.79
CA ASN A 203 36.96 10.25 1.78
C ASN A 203 36.18 8.94 1.50
N ILE A 204 36.89 7.85 1.18
CA ILE A 204 36.28 6.54 0.88
C ILE A 204 35.43 6.01 2.05
N GLY A 205 35.85 6.23 3.30
CA GLY A 205 35.10 5.80 4.48
C GLY A 205 33.71 6.45 4.60
N ASN A 206 33.57 7.69 4.14
CA ASN A 206 32.30 8.43 4.16
C ASN A 206 31.44 8.17 2.91
N LEU A 207 32.03 7.78 1.79
CA LEU A 207 31.32 7.57 0.52
C LEU A 207 30.21 6.52 0.65
N SER A 208 30.50 5.37 1.28
CA SER A 208 29.52 4.28 1.41
C SER A 208 28.32 4.70 2.27
N LYS A 209 28.59 5.37 3.39
CA LYS A 209 27.56 5.90 4.28
C LYS A 209 26.71 6.96 3.58
N ALA A 210 27.35 7.95 2.95
CA ALA A 210 26.68 9.01 2.21
C ALA A 210 25.81 8.45 1.08
N THR A 211 26.32 7.46 0.33
CA THR A 211 25.58 6.78 -0.75
C THR A 211 24.29 6.16 -0.23
N THR A 212 24.39 5.38 0.85
CA THR A 212 23.22 4.70 1.44
C THR A 212 22.21 5.71 1.96
N GLN A 213 22.65 6.73 2.70
CA GLN A 213 21.76 7.74 3.28
C GLN A 213 21.06 8.61 2.22
N SER A 214 21.80 9.03 1.18
CA SER A 214 21.23 9.80 0.09
C SER A 214 20.23 8.97 -0.72
N LEU A 215 20.57 7.73 -1.10
CA LEU A 215 19.63 6.84 -1.82
C LEU A 215 18.36 6.54 -1.02
N GLU A 216 18.48 6.31 0.29
CA GLU A 216 17.32 6.10 1.16
C GLU A 216 16.38 7.31 1.12
N LYS A 217 16.93 8.53 1.24
CA LYS A 217 16.13 9.76 1.19
C LYS A 217 15.55 10.03 -0.19
N LEU A 218 16.29 9.80 -1.28
CA LEU A 218 15.74 9.88 -2.64
C LEU A 218 14.59 8.89 -2.83
N GLY A 219 14.74 7.66 -2.35
CA GLY A 219 13.69 6.64 -2.42
C GLY A 219 12.45 7.03 -1.64
N ARG A 220 12.62 7.53 -0.40
CA ARG A 220 11.50 8.04 0.40
C ARG A 220 10.84 9.25 -0.27
N ALA A 221 11.61 10.22 -0.78
CA ALA A 221 11.07 11.38 -1.49
C ALA A 221 10.27 10.94 -2.73
N ALA A 222 10.79 9.99 -3.50
CA ALA A 222 10.12 9.43 -4.67
C ALA A 222 8.76 8.81 -4.32
N LEU A 223 8.63 8.12 -3.18
CA LEU A 223 7.34 7.58 -2.73
C LEU A 223 6.28 8.68 -2.54
N TRP A 224 6.66 9.82 -1.94
CA TRP A 224 5.78 10.97 -1.77
C TRP A 224 5.49 11.71 -3.08
N MET A 225 6.47 11.79 -3.98
CA MET A 225 6.32 12.45 -5.28
C MET A 225 5.36 11.73 -6.22
N LYS A 226 5.02 10.45 -5.98
CA LYS A 226 3.96 9.73 -6.74
C LYS A 226 2.61 10.44 -6.72
N TYR A 227 2.34 11.24 -5.69
CA TYR A 227 1.09 11.97 -5.50
C TYR A 227 1.16 13.41 -6.04
N LEU A 228 2.26 13.78 -6.70
CA LEU A 228 2.51 15.12 -7.23
C LEU A 228 2.56 15.10 -8.76
N PRO A 229 2.29 16.25 -9.42
CA PRO A 229 2.52 16.40 -10.85
C PRO A 229 3.99 16.12 -11.20
N GLY A 230 4.22 15.31 -12.23
CA GLY A 230 5.57 14.95 -12.68
C GLY A 230 6.20 13.73 -11.97
N GLY A 231 5.55 13.20 -10.93
CA GLY A 231 5.97 11.96 -10.28
C GLY A 231 7.38 12.03 -9.68
N ASP A 232 8.05 10.89 -9.62
CA ASP A 232 9.39 10.73 -9.00
C ASP A 232 10.56 11.23 -9.86
N ARG A 233 10.29 11.87 -11.01
CA ARG A 233 11.32 12.34 -11.93
C ARG A 233 12.39 13.22 -11.28
N PRO A 234 12.06 14.21 -10.41
CA PRO A 234 13.08 15.03 -9.76
C PRO A 234 14.06 14.22 -8.89
N ALA A 235 13.58 13.17 -8.22
CA ALA A 235 14.42 12.28 -7.43
C ALA A 235 15.34 11.43 -8.33
N LYS A 236 14.83 10.96 -9.48
CA LYS A 236 15.60 10.19 -10.47
C LYS A 236 16.67 11.03 -11.15
N ASP A 237 16.34 12.23 -11.61
CA ASP A 237 17.29 13.16 -12.23
C ASP A 237 18.42 13.51 -11.26
N ARG A 238 18.08 13.73 -9.98
CA ARG A 238 19.09 13.97 -8.93
C ARG A 238 19.96 12.75 -8.65
N ALA A 239 19.38 11.55 -8.61
CA ALA A 239 20.17 10.32 -8.48
C ALA A 239 21.20 10.18 -9.61
N GLU A 240 20.80 10.43 -10.86
CA GLU A 240 21.74 10.41 -11.98
C GLU A 240 22.89 11.40 -11.81
N GLN A 241 22.60 12.63 -11.36
CA GLN A 241 23.62 13.64 -11.04
C GLN A 241 24.58 13.17 -9.92
N ARG A 242 24.10 12.42 -8.92
CA ARG A 242 24.97 11.83 -7.88
C ARG A 242 25.87 10.74 -8.45
N GLY A 243 25.34 9.87 -9.31
CA GLY A 243 26.14 8.88 -10.03
C GLY A 243 27.28 9.54 -10.82
N ASP A 244 26.95 10.59 -11.57
CA ASP A 244 27.93 11.38 -12.34
C ASP A 244 28.97 12.06 -11.43
N THR A 245 28.57 12.53 -10.25
CA THR A 245 29.47 13.13 -9.25
C THR A 245 30.48 12.12 -8.73
N ILE A 246 30.05 10.89 -8.44
CA ILE A 246 30.93 9.82 -7.94
C ILE A 246 31.93 9.40 -9.02
N LEU A 247 31.51 9.33 -10.30
CA LEU A 247 32.40 8.95 -11.41
C LEU A 247 33.48 9.98 -11.72
N LYS A 248 33.29 11.24 -11.35
CA LYS A 248 34.30 12.30 -11.50
C LYS A 248 35.43 12.20 -10.46
N ARG A 249 35.36 11.26 -9.51
CA ARG A 249 36.41 11.06 -8.50
C ARG A 249 37.70 10.53 -9.13
N PRO A 250 38.88 10.89 -8.61
CA PRO A 250 40.18 10.46 -9.15
C PRO A 250 40.40 8.94 -9.11
N ASP A 251 39.72 8.24 -8.20
CA ASP A 251 39.78 6.78 -8.05
C ASP A 251 38.44 6.13 -8.44
N PRO A 252 38.18 5.91 -9.74
CA PRO A 252 36.90 5.41 -10.21
C PRO A 252 36.72 3.90 -9.99
N THR A 253 37.80 3.15 -9.75
CA THR A 253 37.74 1.67 -9.71
C THR A 253 36.98 1.18 -8.48
N PHE A 254 37.17 1.81 -7.32
CA PHE A 254 36.52 1.42 -6.08
C PHE A 254 35.18 2.14 -5.83
N THR A 255 34.80 3.10 -6.67
CA THR A 255 33.61 3.93 -6.49
C THR A 255 32.50 3.64 -7.50
N GLN A 256 32.80 2.90 -8.58
CA GLN A 256 31.84 2.48 -9.61
C GLN A 256 30.60 1.79 -9.05
N GLY A 257 30.76 0.93 -8.04
CA GLY A 257 29.63 0.26 -7.39
C GLY A 257 28.63 1.23 -6.76
N HIS A 258 29.10 2.35 -6.21
CA HIS A 258 28.22 3.37 -5.64
C HIS A 258 27.50 4.17 -6.73
N ALA A 259 28.20 4.56 -7.80
CA ALA A 259 27.60 5.24 -8.94
C ALA A 259 26.53 4.38 -9.63
N MET A 260 26.78 3.07 -9.77
CA MET A 260 25.84 2.12 -10.36
C MET A 260 24.50 2.11 -9.62
N ARG A 261 24.51 2.09 -8.28
CA ARG A 261 23.27 2.10 -7.48
C ARG A 261 22.40 3.35 -7.74
N TYR A 262 23.03 4.49 -7.98
CA TYR A 262 22.31 5.72 -8.34
C TYR A 262 21.70 5.64 -9.75
N TYR A 263 22.42 5.09 -10.73
CA TYR A 263 21.88 4.90 -12.08
C TYR A 263 20.76 3.86 -12.13
N GLU A 264 20.88 2.79 -11.32
CA GLU A 264 19.82 1.79 -11.16
C GLU A 264 18.55 2.44 -10.58
N PHE A 265 18.69 3.25 -9.54
CA PHE A 265 17.58 4.00 -8.95
C PHE A 265 16.96 4.99 -9.95
N SER A 266 17.79 5.73 -10.70
CA SER A 266 17.27 6.69 -11.69
C SER A 266 16.64 6.02 -12.91
N GLY A 267 16.88 4.73 -13.13
CA GLY A 267 16.49 4.01 -14.34
C GLY A 267 17.33 4.40 -15.56
N SER A 268 18.52 4.98 -15.35
CA SER A 268 19.38 5.47 -16.43
C SER A 268 20.01 4.31 -17.22
N PRO A 269 20.13 4.42 -18.55
CA PRO A 269 20.83 3.41 -19.36
C PRO A 269 22.31 3.26 -18.95
N LYS A 270 22.90 4.29 -18.32
CA LYS A 270 24.26 4.27 -17.77
C LYS A 270 24.50 3.10 -16.80
N ALA A 271 23.46 2.63 -16.10
CA ALA A 271 23.57 1.45 -15.24
C ALA A 271 23.98 0.19 -16.03
N LYS A 272 23.32 -0.03 -17.18
CA LYS A 272 23.59 -1.18 -18.05
C LYS A 272 24.97 -1.06 -18.69
N ASP A 273 25.32 0.12 -19.18
CA ASP A 273 26.64 0.38 -19.78
C ASP A 273 27.76 0.16 -18.77
N MET A 274 27.56 0.61 -17.52
CA MET A 274 28.52 0.40 -16.45
C MET A 274 28.64 -1.08 -16.07
N ALA A 275 27.53 -1.81 -15.94
CA ALA A 275 27.55 -3.25 -15.68
C ALA A 275 28.31 -4.00 -16.79
N ALA A 276 28.11 -3.64 -18.05
CA ALA A 276 28.83 -4.20 -19.19
C ALA A 276 30.34 -3.89 -19.14
N GLN A 277 30.72 -2.65 -18.78
CA GLN A 277 32.12 -2.27 -18.61
C GLN A 277 32.80 -3.02 -17.47
N ILE A 278 32.14 -3.15 -16.32
CA ILE A 278 32.65 -3.91 -15.16
C ILE A 278 32.87 -5.37 -15.57
N LYS A 279 31.89 -5.99 -16.26
CA LYS A 279 32.02 -7.36 -16.77
C LYS A 279 33.19 -7.49 -17.73
N LYS A 280 33.33 -6.59 -18.70
CA LYS A 280 34.45 -6.60 -19.66
C LYS A 280 35.81 -6.49 -18.95
N LYS A 281 35.92 -5.66 -17.91
CA LYS A 281 37.14 -5.54 -17.10
C LYS A 281 37.42 -6.79 -16.27
N ALA A 282 36.38 -7.41 -15.70
CA ALA A 282 36.50 -8.67 -14.98
C ALA A 282 36.99 -9.79 -15.91
N ASP A 283 36.37 -9.94 -17.09
CA ASP A 283 36.76 -10.91 -18.10
C ASP A 283 38.21 -10.68 -18.59
N ALA A 284 38.60 -9.42 -18.81
CA ALA A 284 39.96 -9.07 -19.20
C ALA A 284 40.99 -9.38 -18.10
N SER A 285 40.64 -9.11 -16.83
CA SER A 285 41.49 -9.42 -15.68
C SER A 285 41.64 -10.92 -15.47
N GLN A 286 40.55 -11.68 -15.62
CA GLN A 286 40.57 -13.13 -15.59
C GLN A 286 41.48 -13.70 -16.69
N ARG A 287 41.31 -13.25 -17.94
CA ARG A 287 42.18 -13.67 -19.05
C ARG A 287 43.65 -13.30 -18.84
N ALA A 288 43.92 -12.15 -18.24
CA ALA A 288 45.29 -11.75 -17.90
C ALA A 288 45.89 -12.66 -16.82
N MET A 289 45.10 -13.03 -15.80
CA MET A 289 45.51 -13.96 -14.75
C MET A 289 45.72 -15.38 -15.29
N GLU A 290 44.85 -15.85 -16.19
CA GLU A 290 45.00 -17.14 -16.89
C GLU A 290 46.30 -17.17 -17.70
N LYS A 291 46.57 -16.13 -18.51
CA LYS A 291 47.82 -16.00 -19.27
C LYS A 291 49.06 -15.94 -18.38
N ALA A 292 48.99 -15.22 -17.26
CA ALA A 292 50.08 -15.17 -16.30
C ALA A 292 50.32 -16.56 -15.65
N GLY A 293 49.25 -17.28 -15.31
CA GLY A 293 49.32 -18.65 -14.79
C GLY A 293 49.89 -19.66 -15.79
N GLU A 294 49.53 -19.54 -17.07
CA GLU A 294 50.10 -20.32 -18.17
C GLU A 294 51.59 -20.01 -18.38
N GLY A 295 51.97 -18.73 -18.33
CA GLY A 295 53.38 -18.31 -18.43
C GLY A 295 54.24 -18.88 -17.30
N VAL A 296 53.73 -18.89 -16.07
CA VAL A 296 54.41 -19.50 -14.92
C VAL A 296 54.55 -21.01 -15.10
N LYS A 297 53.47 -21.72 -15.50
CA LYS A 297 53.55 -23.16 -15.79
C LYS A 297 54.54 -23.49 -16.90
N GLY A 298 54.56 -22.72 -17.99
CA GLY A 298 55.51 -22.90 -19.09
C GLY A 298 56.97 -22.69 -18.66
N MET A 299 57.23 -21.72 -17.77
CA MET A 299 58.56 -21.46 -17.23
C MET A 299 59.05 -22.58 -16.31
N PHE A 300 58.15 -23.20 -15.52
CA PHE A 300 58.48 -24.38 -14.72
C PHE A 300 58.75 -25.62 -15.58
N SER A 301 57.97 -25.86 -16.64
CA SER A 301 58.19 -26.98 -17.55
C SER A 301 59.52 -26.87 -18.30
N GLN A 302 59.86 -25.68 -18.84
CA GLN A 302 61.14 -25.48 -19.52
C GLN A 302 62.35 -25.63 -18.59
N LYS A 303 62.24 -25.14 -17.34
CA LYS A 303 63.32 -25.31 -16.36
C LYS A 303 63.51 -26.77 -15.97
N SER A 304 62.41 -27.52 -15.79
CA SER A 304 62.45 -28.96 -15.52
C SER A 304 63.04 -29.75 -16.69
N GLU A 305 62.72 -29.42 -17.95
CA GLU A 305 63.29 -30.10 -19.12
C GLU A 305 64.79 -29.79 -19.30
N ALA A 306 65.21 -28.56 -19.02
CA ALA A 306 66.62 -28.18 -19.05
C ALA A 306 67.44 -28.89 -17.96
N GLU A 307 66.90 -28.97 -16.74
CA GLU A 307 67.52 -29.69 -15.61
C GLU A 307 67.57 -31.21 -15.87
N GLN A 308 66.52 -31.79 -16.46
CA GLN A 308 66.48 -33.20 -16.86
C GLN A 308 67.54 -33.52 -17.93
N LYS A 309 67.66 -32.69 -18.98
CA LYS A 309 68.71 -32.86 -20.01
C LYS A 309 70.11 -32.72 -19.44
N GLN A 310 70.29 -31.85 -18.45
CA GLN A 310 71.58 -31.67 -17.78
C GLN A 310 71.93 -32.88 -16.90
N PHE A 311 70.93 -33.49 -16.27
CA PHE A 311 71.08 -34.74 -15.52
C PHE A 311 71.40 -35.92 -16.45
N ASP A 312 70.67 -36.07 -17.55
CA ASP A 312 70.89 -37.14 -18.53
C ASP A 312 72.28 -37.02 -19.17
N LYS A 313 72.75 -35.80 -19.46
CA LYS A 313 74.11 -35.57 -19.95
C LYS A 313 75.16 -35.98 -18.92
N LYS A 314 75.00 -35.58 -17.64
CA LYS A 314 75.91 -35.98 -16.57
C LYS A 314 75.91 -37.50 -16.36
N LYS A 315 74.75 -38.15 -16.49
CA LYS A 315 74.62 -39.60 -16.41
C LYS A 315 75.37 -40.30 -17.54
N ALA A 316 75.20 -39.84 -18.78
CA ALA A 316 75.92 -40.38 -19.94
C ALA A 316 77.44 -40.17 -19.85
N ASP A 317 77.87 -39.01 -19.34
CA ASP A 317 79.30 -38.76 -19.09
C ASP A 317 79.85 -39.70 -18.01
N LEU A 318 79.08 -39.98 -16.95
CA LEU A 318 79.44 -40.93 -15.89
C LEU A 318 79.51 -42.38 -16.40
N GLU A 319 78.55 -42.80 -17.21
CA GLU A 319 78.52 -44.15 -17.82
C GLU A 319 79.74 -44.36 -18.72
N LYS A 320 80.16 -43.32 -19.43
CA LYS A 320 81.36 -43.32 -20.29
C LYS A 320 82.67 -43.37 -19.50
N GLU A 321 82.73 -42.75 -18.31
CA GLU A 321 83.90 -42.81 -17.41
C GLU A 321 83.99 -44.14 -16.65
N LEU A 322 82.85 -44.78 -16.37
CA LEU A 322 82.78 -46.03 -15.60
C LEU A 322 82.81 -47.31 -16.47
N GLY A 323 82.84 -47.17 -17.81
CA GLY A 323 83.12 -48.26 -18.74
C GLY A 323 82.00 -49.29 -18.90
N PHE A 324 80.74 -48.86 -18.82
CA PHE A 324 79.58 -49.65 -19.27
C PHE A 324 79.23 -49.33 -20.72
#